data_AF-A0A966K1P5-F1
#
_entry.id   AF-A0A966K1P5-F1
#
_cell.length_a   1.000
_cell.length_b   1.000
_cell.length_c   1.000
_cell.angle_alpha   90.00
_cell.angle_beta   90.00
_cell.angle_gamma   90.00
#
_symmetry.space_group_name_H-M   'P 1'
#
loop_
_entity.id
_entity.type
_entity.pdbx_description
1 polymer ?
#
loop_
_entity_poly.entity_id
_entity_poly.type
_entity_poly.pdbx_seq_one_letter_code
_entity_poly.pdbx_strand_id
1 'polypeptide(L)'
;MEIIPLLLLVLICLALLFGYPVAFTLSGVSIIFALICIPFGIFDESILKSIPLRIFGIMNNVTLLAVPLFIFMGTVLERSGIAAKMLENMALAFKNIRGGLSISIITVGALLAASTGIVGATVVTMGLMSLPVLIQQGYKKDFSSGLVASTGTLGQIIPPSIALVLLGDVMSNAYQRAQN
;
A
#
# COMPACT_ATOMS: atom_id res chain seq x y z
N MET A 1 -16.19 -31.59 -4.32
CA MET A 1 -14.83 -31.02 -4.54
C MET A 1 -14.74 -29.52 -4.25
N GLU A 2 -15.84 -28.83 -3.90
CA GLU A 2 -15.84 -27.36 -3.67
C GLU A 2 -15.44 -26.92 -2.25
N ILE A 3 -15.40 -27.85 -1.29
CA ILE A 3 -15.04 -27.57 0.11
C ILE A 3 -13.54 -27.27 0.27
N ILE A 4 -12.72 -27.81 -0.62
CA ILE A 4 -11.25 -27.77 -0.49
C ILE A 4 -10.71 -26.34 -0.73
N PRO A 5 -11.13 -25.61 -1.78
CA PRO A 5 -10.83 -24.19 -1.91
C PRO A 5 -11.35 -23.34 -0.76
N LEU A 6 -12.52 -23.67 -0.22
CA LEU A 6 -13.12 -22.95 0.91
C LEU A 6 -12.27 -23.13 2.18
N LEU A 7 -11.78 -24.35 2.41
CA LEU A 7 -10.92 -24.69 3.54
C LEU A 7 -9.56 -23.98 3.46
N LEU A 8 -8.97 -23.91 2.25
CA LEU A 8 -7.77 -23.08 2.01
C LEU A 8 -8.03 -21.61 2.34
N LEU A 9 -9.16 -21.06 1.89
CA LEU A 9 -9.51 -19.66 2.16
C LEU A 9 -9.65 -19.39 3.66
N VAL A 10 -10.34 -20.25 4.40
CA VAL A 10 -10.47 -20.13 5.86
C VAL A 10 -9.11 -20.22 6.55
N LEU A 11 -8.23 -21.14 6.14
CA LEU A 11 -6.87 -21.25 6.68
C LEU A 11 -6.04 -20.00 6.43
N ILE A 12 -6.10 -19.43 5.23
CA ILE A 12 -5.40 -18.18 4.90
C ILE A 12 -5.94 -17.03 5.76
N CYS A 13 -7.26 -16.89 5.89
CA CYS A 13 -7.88 -15.87 6.73
C CYS A 13 -7.43 -15.98 8.19
N LEU A 14 -7.42 -17.20 8.76
CA LEU A 14 -6.95 -17.44 10.12
C LEU A 14 -5.45 -17.14 10.26
N ALA A 15 -4.62 -17.55 9.29
CA ALA A 15 -3.19 -17.29 9.29
C ALA A 15 -2.87 -15.78 9.22
N LEU A 16 -3.65 -15.00 8.47
CA LEU A 16 -3.50 -13.54 8.39
C LEU A 16 -3.80 -12.85 9.73
N LEU A 17 -4.71 -13.39 10.54
CA LEU A 17 -5.03 -12.84 11.87
C LEU A 17 -3.85 -12.97 12.86
N PHE A 18 -2.90 -13.88 12.63
CA PHE A 18 -1.69 -13.99 13.44
C PHE A 18 -0.67 -12.85 13.18
N GLY A 19 -0.93 -11.96 12.22
CA GLY A 19 -0.13 -10.74 12.02
C GLY A 19 1.23 -10.93 11.33
N TYR A 20 1.49 -12.10 10.74
CA TYR A 20 2.68 -12.31 9.91
C TYR A 20 2.60 -11.54 8.58
N PRO A 21 3.74 -11.22 7.94
CA PRO A 21 3.73 -10.50 6.66
C PRO A 21 2.94 -11.26 5.58
N VAL A 22 1.99 -10.55 4.96
CA VAL A 22 0.97 -11.08 4.06
C VAL A 22 1.53 -11.96 2.93
N ALA A 23 2.68 -11.58 2.36
CA ALA A 23 3.32 -12.32 1.27
C ALA A 23 3.73 -13.75 1.70
N PHE A 24 4.32 -13.89 2.90
CA PHE A 24 4.75 -15.18 3.41
C PHE A 24 3.58 -16.05 3.85
N THR A 25 2.55 -15.46 4.44
CA THR A 25 1.35 -16.20 4.84
C THR A 25 0.61 -16.74 3.61
N LEU A 26 0.39 -15.92 2.57
CA LEU A 26 -0.30 -16.40 1.37
C LEU A 26 0.51 -17.48 0.65
N SER A 27 1.81 -17.25 0.42
CA SER A 27 2.66 -18.21 -0.30
C SER A 27 2.86 -19.50 0.49
N GLY A 28 3.21 -19.38 1.77
CA GLY A 28 3.48 -20.52 2.64
C GLY A 28 2.26 -21.41 2.86
N VAL A 29 1.13 -20.83 3.25
CA VAL A 29 -0.11 -21.59 3.47
C VAL A 29 -0.57 -22.26 2.17
N SER A 30 -0.49 -21.56 1.03
CA SER A 30 -0.87 -22.13 -0.27
C SER A 30 0.02 -23.29 -0.70
N ILE A 31 1.34 -23.19 -0.49
CA ILE A 31 2.29 -24.26 -0.84
C ILE A 31 2.11 -25.47 0.09
N ILE A 32 2.01 -25.26 1.40
CA ILE A 32 1.80 -26.33 2.38
C ILE A 32 0.48 -27.06 2.06
N PHE A 33 -0.57 -26.31 1.76
CA PHE A 33 -1.86 -26.88 1.40
C PHE A 33 -1.81 -27.68 0.10
N ALA A 34 -1.11 -27.18 -0.93
CA ALA A 34 -0.89 -27.89 -2.18
C ALA A 34 -0.12 -29.21 -1.96
N LEU A 35 0.94 -29.20 -1.14
CA LEU A 35 1.71 -30.40 -0.78
C LEU A 35 0.88 -31.45 -0.06
N ILE A 36 -0.04 -31.03 0.81
CA ILE A 36 -0.96 -31.96 1.50
C ILE A 36 -1.98 -32.55 0.51
N CYS A 37 -2.42 -31.81 -0.51
CA CYS A 37 -3.45 -32.26 -1.46
C CYS A 37 -2.93 -33.17 -2.58
N ILE A 38 -1.63 -33.11 -2.93
CA ILE A 38 -1.00 -33.98 -3.94
C ILE A 38 -1.22 -35.49 -3.66
N PRO A 39 -0.92 -36.03 -2.46
CA PRO A 39 -1.08 -37.47 -2.21
C PRO A 39 -2.55 -37.94 -2.26
N PHE A 40 -3.52 -37.04 -2.10
CA PHE A 40 -4.95 -37.36 -2.23
C PHE A 40 -5.44 -37.29 -3.69
N GLY A 41 -4.58 -36.96 -4.66
CA GLY A 41 -4.94 -36.83 -6.08
C GLY A 41 -5.83 -35.63 -6.40
N ILE A 42 -5.91 -34.67 -5.47
CA ILE A 42 -6.81 -33.50 -5.57
C ILE A 42 -6.10 -32.33 -6.28
N PHE A 43 -4.77 -32.27 -6.19
CA PHE A 43 -3.95 -31.21 -6.75
C PHE A 43 -2.88 -31.79 -7.69
N ASP A 44 -2.75 -31.22 -8.88
CA ASP A 44 -1.77 -31.65 -9.87
C ASP A 44 -0.37 -31.12 -9.53
N GLU A 45 0.61 -32.02 -9.43
CA GLU A 45 2.02 -31.72 -9.17
C GLU A 45 2.62 -30.82 -10.26
N SER A 46 2.09 -30.89 -11.49
CA SER A 46 2.55 -30.08 -12.63
C SER A 46 2.41 -28.57 -12.38
N ILE A 47 1.40 -28.17 -11.59
CA ILE A 47 1.12 -26.77 -11.26
C ILE A 47 2.19 -26.22 -10.30
N LEU A 48 2.62 -27.04 -9.34
CA LEU A 48 3.69 -26.69 -8.38
C LEU A 48 5.04 -26.51 -9.11
N LYS A 49 5.35 -27.38 -10.07
CA LYS A 49 6.55 -27.27 -10.91
C LYS A 49 6.54 -26.04 -11.82
N SER A 50 5.36 -25.49 -12.10
CA SER A 50 5.19 -24.29 -12.94
C SER A 50 5.36 -22.98 -12.16
N ILE A 51 5.46 -23.01 -10.82
CA ILE A 51 5.61 -21.81 -9.98
C ILE A 51 6.85 -20.97 -10.36
N PRO A 52 8.06 -21.54 -10.55
CA PRO A 52 9.24 -20.75 -10.90
C PRO A 52 9.09 -19.99 -12.21
N LEU A 53 8.54 -20.63 -13.25
CA LEU A 53 8.24 -19.99 -14.53
C LEU A 53 7.24 -18.84 -14.36
N ARG A 54 6.23 -19.02 -13.52
CA ARG A 54 5.24 -17.99 -13.21
C ARG A 54 5.85 -16.79 -12.48
N ILE A 55 6.71 -17.04 -11.49
CA ILE A 55 7.45 -15.99 -10.78
C ILE A 55 8.34 -15.22 -11.75
N PHE A 56 9.08 -15.92 -12.62
CA PHE A 56 9.93 -15.28 -13.62
C PHE A 56 9.14 -14.43 -14.61
N GLY A 57 7.95 -14.89 -15.02
CA GLY A 57 7.03 -14.08 -15.82
C GLY A 57 6.60 -12.79 -15.14
N ILE A 58 6.30 -12.83 -13.84
CA ILE A 58 5.93 -11.65 -13.04
C ILE A 58 7.12 -10.70 -12.89
N MET A 59 8.34 -11.21 -12.67
CA MET A 59 9.55 -10.39 -12.54
C MET A 59 9.87 -9.59 -13.81
N ASN A 60 9.52 -10.10 -15.00
CA ASN A 60 9.72 -9.41 -16.27
C ASN A 60 8.58 -8.44 -16.63
N ASN A 61 7.56 -8.30 -15.77
CA ASN A 61 6.48 -7.35 -16.00
C ASN A 61 6.98 -5.91 -15.83
N VAL A 62 7.07 -5.19 -16.95
CA VAL A 62 7.56 -3.80 -17.01
C VAL A 62 6.67 -2.84 -16.19
N THR A 63 5.38 -3.14 -16.06
CA THR A 63 4.46 -2.34 -15.22
C THR A 63 4.83 -2.46 -13.74
N LEU A 64 5.27 -3.63 -13.28
CA LEU A 64 5.69 -3.84 -11.89
C LEU A 64 7.04 -3.19 -11.56
N LEU A 65 7.88 -2.87 -12.56
CA LEU A 65 9.08 -2.04 -12.36
C LEU A 65 8.75 -0.63 -11.85
N ALA A 66 7.53 -0.16 -12.06
CA ALA A 66 7.08 1.10 -11.48
C ALA A 66 7.11 1.06 -9.95
N VAL A 67 6.81 -0.09 -9.31
CA VAL A 67 6.67 -0.19 -7.85
C VAL A 67 7.99 0.15 -7.13
N PRO A 68 9.15 -0.47 -7.45
CA PRO A 68 10.43 -0.08 -6.85
C PRO A 68 10.83 1.38 -7.13
N LEU A 69 10.57 1.88 -8.35
CA LEU A 69 10.92 3.25 -8.73
C LEU A 69 10.10 4.29 -7.95
N PHE A 70 8.80 4.02 -7.73
CA PHE A 70 7.95 4.86 -6.89
C PHE A 70 8.37 4.84 -5.42
N ILE A 71 8.71 3.66 -4.88
CA ILE A 71 9.25 3.54 -3.52
C ILE A 71 10.55 4.34 -3.39
N PHE A 72 11.44 4.24 -4.38
CA PHE A 72 12.70 4.96 -4.40
C PHE A 72 12.48 6.48 -4.40
N MET A 73 11.66 6.99 -5.32
CA MET A 73 11.34 8.42 -5.39
C MET A 73 10.73 8.92 -4.07
N GLY A 74 9.77 8.17 -3.51
CA GLY A 74 9.15 8.50 -2.24
C GLY A 74 10.15 8.58 -1.09
N THR A 75 11.07 7.62 -1.02
CA THR A 75 12.14 7.59 -0.01
C THR A 75 13.11 8.76 -0.18
N VAL A 76 13.45 9.13 -1.43
CA VAL A 76 14.32 10.29 -1.72
C VAL A 76 13.65 11.61 -1.28
N LEU A 77 12.37 11.79 -1.56
CA LEU A 77 11.61 12.98 -1.15
C LEU A 77 11.49 13.10 0.37
N GLU A 78 11.29 11.97 1.06
CA GLU A 78 11.25 11.93 2.52
C GLU A 78 12.63 12.24 3.12
N ARG A 79 13.69 11.56 2.66
CA ARG A 79 15.05 11.69 3.20
C ARG A 79 15.71 13.04 2.87
N SER A 80 15.27 13.72 1.82
CA SER A 80 15.76 15.06 1.46
C SER A 80 15.22 16.18 2.36
N GLY A 81 14.23 15.89 3.23
CA GLY A 81 13.63 16.88 4.13
C GLY A 81 12.76 17.92 3.44
N ILE A 82 12.46 17.73 2.14
CA ILE A 82 11.58 18.62 1.37
C ILE A 82 10.18 18.64 1.98
N ALA A 83 9.68 17.49 2.44
CA ALA A 83 8.40 17.36 3.10
C ALA A 83 8.21 18.33 4.29
N ALA A 84 9.21 18.39 5.18
CA ALA A 84 9.17 19.26 6.35
C ALA A 84 9.18 20.75 5.95
N LYS A 85 10.07 21.13 5.01
CA LYS A 85 10.15 22.50 4.48
C LYS A 85 8.87 22.92 3.77
N MET A 86 8.23 22.03 3.02
CA MET A 86 6.95 22.32 2.37
C MET A 86 5.86 22.59 3.40
N LEU A 87 5.80 21.81 4.48
CA LEU A 87 4.81 21.99 5.54
C LEU A 87 5.01 23.32 6.28
N GLU A 88 6.25 23.67 6.62
CA GLU A 88 6.60 24.95 7.24
C GLU A 88 6.24 26.14 6.34
N ASN A 89 6.64 26.10 5.07
CA ASN A 89 6.35 27.14 4.10
C ASN A 89 4.84 27.30 3.84
N MET A 90 4.10 26.19 3.77
CA MET A 90 2.66 26.24 3.59
C MET A 90 1.94 26.73 4.85
N ALA A 91 2.45 26.40 6.05
CA ALA A 91 1.90 26.95 7.30
C ALA A 91 2.10 28.47 7.37
N LEU A 92 3.23 28.98 6.90
CA LEU A 92 3.49 30.41 6.77
C LEU A 92 2.58 31.07 5.71
N ALA A 93 2.41 30.44 4.55
CA ALA A 93 1.55 30.93 3.47
C ALA A 93 0.09 31.07 3.93
N PHE A 94 -0.41 30.11 4.70
CA PHE A 94 -1.79 30.12 5.21
C PHE A 94 -1.95 30.69 6.62
N LYS A 95 -0.93 31.37 7.16
CA LYS A 95 -0.92 31.90 8.54
C LYS A 95 -2.14 32.78 8.87
N ASN A 96 -2.61 33.57 7.91
CA ASN A 96 -3.72 34.51 8.11
C ASN A 96 -5.12 33.86 7.93
N ILE A 97 -5.19 32.58 7.55
CA ILE A 97 -6.45 31.88 7.37
C ILE A 97 -6.79 31.11 8.65
N ARG A 98 -8.05 31.21 9.10
CA ARG A 98 -8.57 30.40 10.19
C ARG A 98 -8.47 28.91 9.81
N GLY A 99 -7.70 28.13 10.56
CA GLY A 99 -7.44 26.73 10.22
C GLY A 99 -6.31 26.53 9.20
N GLY A 100 -5.50 27.56 8.93
CA GLY A 100 -4.43 27.53 7.93
C GLY A 100 -3.51 26.32 8.05
N LEU A 101 -3.10 25.95 9.27
CA LEU A 101 -2.28 24.76 9.51
C LEU A 101 -2.94 23.46 9.03
N SER A 102 -4.26 23.32 9.22
CA SER A 102 -4.98 22.12 8.77
C SER A 102 -5.02 22.03 7.24
N ILE A 103 -5.21 23.18 6.57
CA ILE A 103 -5.19 23.28 5.11
C ILE A 103 -3.78 22.95 4.59
N SER A 104 -2.73 23.50 5.22
CA SER A 104 -1.34 23.21 4.88
C SER A 104 -1.04 21.70 4.97
N ILE A 105 -1.53 21.02 6.01
CA ILE A 105 -1.37 19.58 6.17
C ILE A 105 -2.08 18.83 5.05
N ILE A 106 -3.33 19.16 4.72
CA ILE A 106 -4.07 18.51 3.63
C ILE A 106 -3.35 18.70 2.30
N THR A 107 -2.92 19.92 1.99
CA THR A 107 -2.27 20.25 0.71
C THR A 107 -0.90 19.59 0.58
N VAL A 108 -0.03 19.74 1.59
CA VAL A 108 1.31 19.14 1.56
C VAL A 108 1.21 17.62 1.62
N GLY A 109 0.29 17.11 2.43
CA GLY A 109 0.02 15.69 2.53
C GLY A 109 -0.49 15.12 1.22
N ALA A 110 -1.41 15.79 0.53
CA ALA A 110 -1.84 15.39 -0.81
C ALA A 110 -0.68 15.36 -1.81
N LEU A 111 0.19 16.38 -1.82
CA LEU A 111 1.36 16.44 -2.73
C LEU A 111 2.37 15.33 -2.44
N LEU A 112 2.69 15.09 -1.16
CA LEU A 112 3.62 14.02 -0.77
C LEU A 112 3.02 12.64 -0.99
N ALA A 113 1.73 12.47 -0.69
CA ALA A 113 1.02 11.22 -0.85
C ALA A 113 0.84 10.86 -2.34
N ALA A 114 0.62 11.85 -3.21
CA ALA A 114 0.61 11.66 -4.67
C ALA A 114 1.95 11.19 -5.22
N SER A 115 3.07 11.58 -4.60
CA SER A 115 4.39 11.17 -5.07
C SER A 115 4.83 9.82 -4.49
N THR A 116 4.45 9.52 -3.26
CA THR A 116 4.84 8.26 -2.57
C THR A 116 3.90 7.10 -2.87
N GLY A 117 2.60 7.34 -3.05
CA GLY A 117 1.59 6.32 -3.31
C GLY A 117 1.37 5.30 -2.17
N ILE A 118 1.94 5.53 -0.97
CA ILE A 118 1.95 4.58 0.15
C ILE A 118 1.37 5.24 1.40
N VAL A 119 0.12 4.90 1.73
CA VAL A 119 -0.62 5.48 2.88
C VAL A 119 0.11 5.27 4.21
N GLY A 120 0.63 4.06 4.45
CA GLY A 120 1.22 3.71 5.75
C GLY A 120 2.43 4.57 6.11
N ALA A 121 3.37 4.72 5.17
CA ALA A 121 4.58 5.52 5.39
C ALA A 121 4.22 7.00 5.56
N THR A 122 3.40 7.57 4.68
CA THR A 122 3.04 8.98 4.71
C THR A 122 2.29 9.37 5.99
N VAL A 123 1.34 8.55 6.45
CA VAL A 123 0.60 8.80 7.71
C VAL A 123 1.54 8.79 8.91
N VAL A 124 2.50 7.86 8.97
CA VAL A 124 3.46 7.80 10.07
C VAL A 124 4.37 9.03 10.07
N THR A 125 4.95 9.39 8.92
CA THR A 125 5.85 10.53 8.81
C THR A 125 5.14 11.85 9.08
N MET A 126 3.96 12.07 8.48
CA MET A 126 3.15 13.24 8.76
C MET A 126 2.62 13.25 10.19
N GLY A 127 2.28 12.09 10.76
CA GLY A 127 1.86 11.99 12.16
C GLY A 127 2.97 12.42 13.12
N LEU A 128 4.19 11.90 12.93
CA LEU A 128 5.34 12.27 13.76
C LEU A 128 5.71 13.75 13.62
N MET A 129 5.54 14.33 12.42
CA MET A 129 5.88 15.74 12.17
C MET A 129 4.77 16.73 12.56
N SER A 130 3.51 16.46 12.18
CA SER A 130 2.42 17.45 12.22
C SER A 130 1.49 17.29 13.42
N LEU A 131 1.33 16.09 13.97
CA LEU A 131 0.50 15.85 15.15
C LEU A 131 0.97 16.64 16.40
N PRO A 132 2.27 16.67 16.76
CA PRO A 132 2.72 17.47 17.90
C PRO A 132 2.49 18.97 17.67
N VAL A 133 2.67 19.46 16.44
CA VAL A 133 2.48 20.88 16.09
C VAL A 133 1.01 21.28 16.22
N LEU A 134 0.08 20.45 15.74
CA LEU A 134 -1.37 20.67 15.89
C LEU A 134 -1.78 20.76 17.36
N ILE A 135 -1.29 19.85 18.20
CA ILE A 135 -1.61 19.82 19.63
C ILE A 135 -1.06 21.07 20.33
N GLN A 136 0.17 21.48 20.02
CA GLN A 136 0.77 22.71 20.58
C GLN A 136 0.00 23.97 20.18
N GLN A 137 -0.62 23.98 18.99
CA GLN A 137 -1.50 25.07 18.55
C GLN A 137 -2.93 24.99 19.10
N GLY A 138 -3.23 24.05 20.00
CA GLY A 138 -4.52 23.94 20.68
C GLY A 138 -5.60 23.15 19.93
N TYR A 139 -5.24 22.41 18.87
CA TYR A 139 -6.20 21.53 18.20
C TYR A 139 -6.51 20.30 19.07
N LYS A 140 -7.79 19.87 19.07
CA LYS A 140 -8.23 18.65 19.76
C LYS A 140 -7.54 17.42 19.17
N LYS A 141 -7.09 16.49 20.01
CA LYS A 141 -6.41 15.26 19.60
C LYS A 141 -7.21 14.46 18.56
N ASP A 142 -8.51 14.32 18.76
CA ASP A 142 -9.39 13.55 17.86
C ASP A 142 -9.48 14.17 16.47
N PHE A 143 -9.50 15.51 16.40
CA PHE A 143 -9.48 16.22 15.12
C PHE A 143 -8.12 16.07 14.43
N SER A 144 -7.03 16.23 15.19
CA SER A 144 -5.67 16.17 14.65
C SER A 144 -5.33 14.77 14.13
N SER A 145 -5.70 13.72 14.85
CA SER A 145 -5.49 12.33 14.39
C SER A 145 -6.35 12.02 13.17
N GLY A 146 -7.63 12.43 13.19
CA GLY A 146 -8.54 12.29 12.05
C GLY A 146 -8.01 13.00 10.80
N LEU A 147 -7.54 14.25 10.94
CA LEU A 147 -6.97 15.06 9.86
C LEU A 147 -5.75 14.40 9.22
N VAL A 148 -4.79 13.94 10.03
CA VAL A 148 -3.57 13.29 9.51
C VAL A 148 -3.92 11.95 8.86
N ALA A 149 -4.78 11.15 9.51
CA ALA A 149 -5.22 9.86 8.98
C ALA A 149 -5.95 10.02 7.64
N SER A 150 -6.91 10.94 7.56
CA SER A 150 -7.65 11.19 6.31
C SER A 150 -6.73 11.74 5.22
N THR A 151 -5.85 12.67 5.55
CA THR A 151 -4.91 13.25 4.59
C THR A 151 -3.99 12.19 3.98
N GLY A 152 -3.48 11.26 4.77
CA GLY A 152 -2.61 10.21 4.25
C GLY A 152 -3.31 9.25 3.28
N THR A 153 -4.63 9.09 3.38
CA THR A 153 -5.40 8.26 2.42
C THR A 153 -5.50 8.89 1.02
N LEU A 154 -5.28 10.20 0.88
CA LEU A 154 -5.34 10.89 -0.42
C LEU A 154 -4.29 10.38 -1.42
N GLY A 155 -3.19 9.80 -0.95
CA GLY A 155 -2.15 9.21 -1.82
C GLY A 155 -2.61 8.00 -2.62
N GLN A 156 -3.71 7.36 -2.23
CA GLN A 156 -4.30 6.29 -3.03
C GLN A 156 -5.09 6.83 -4.23
N ILE A 157 -5.60 8.07 -4.13
CA ILE A 157 -6.52 8.63 -5.12
C ILE A 157 -5.77 9.47 -6.15
N ILE A 158 -4.76 10.24 -5.73
CA ILE A 158 -4.08 11.19 -6.61
C ILE A 158 -2.98 10.45 -7.41
N PRO A 159 -3.04 10.42 -8.75
CA PRO A 159 -1.96 9.86 -9.56
C PRO A 159 -0.67 10.69 -9.40
N PRO A 160 0.52 10.06 -9.43
CA PRO A 160 0.79 8.62 -9.65
C PRO A 160 0.66 7.74 -8.40
N SER A 161 -0.19 6.70 -8.43
CA SER A 161 -0.43 5.82 -7.28
C SER A 161 -0.08 4.36 -7.59
N ILE A 162 0.73 3.73 -6.73
CA ILE A 162 1.10 2.31 -6.83
C ILE A 162 -0.15 1.43 -6.84
N ALA A 163 -1.16 1.76 -6.03
CA ALA A 163 -2.41 1.01 -5.97
C ALA A 163 -3.14 1.03 -7.32
N LEU A 164 -3.19 2.18 -8.00
CA LEU A 164 -3.83 2.34 -9.30
C LEU A 164 -3.06 1.60 -10.40
N VAL A 165 -1.72 1.65 -10.37
CA VAL A 165 -0.86 0.91 -11.30
C VAL A 165 -1.06 -0.60 -11.17
N LEU A 166 -1.07 -1.11 -9.93
CA LEU A 166 -1.31 -2.53 -9.66
C LEU A 166 -2.73 -2.96 -10.07
N LEU A 167 -3.74 -2.12 -9.80
CA LEU A 167 -5.11 -2.40 -10.24
C LEU A 167 -5.19 -2.49 -11.77
N GLY A 168 -4.57 -1.55 -12.48
CA GLY A 168 -4.50 -1.57 -13.94
C GLY A 168 -3.83 -2.82 -14.49
N ASP A 169 -2.71 -3.24 -13.89
CA ASP A 169 -2.02 -4.48 -14.28
C ASP A 169 -2.87 -5.73 -14.04
N VAL A 170 -3.51 -5.85 -12.88
CA VAL A 170 -4.39 -6.99 -12.55
C VAL A 170 -5.59 -7.05 -13.48
N MET A 171 -6.23 -5.90 -13.75
CA MET A 171 -7.38 -5.83 -14.66
C MET A 171 -6.98 -6.17 -16.10
N SER A 172 -5.85 -5.67 -16.58
CA SER A 172 -5.31 -5.98 -17.92
C SER A 172 -5.02 -7.48 -18.06
N ASN A 173 -4.34 -8.07 -17.07
CA ASN A 173 -4.05 -9.51 -17.05
C ASN A 173 -5.33 -10.35 -16.97
N ALA A 174 -6.31 -9.96 -16.16
CA ALA A 174 -7.60 -10.64 -16.08
C ALA A 174 -8.37 -10.57 -17.40
N TYR A 175 -8.36 -9.41 -18.06
CA TYR A 175 -9.00 -9.20 -19.35
C TYR A 175 -8.37 -10.09 -20.44
N GLN A 176 -7.04 -10.13 -20.53
CA GLN A 176 -6.34 -11.01 -21.47
C GLN A 176 -6.63 -12.49 -21.24
N ARG A 177 -6.76 -12.92 -19.97
CA ARG A 177 -7.12 -14.31 -19.63
C ARG A 177 -8.56 -14.66 -19.93
N ALA A 178 -9.48 -13.70 -19.95
CA ALA A 178 -10.88 -13.93 -20.30
C ALA A 178 -11.10 -14.02 -21.82
N GLN A 179 -10.16 -13.50 -22.62
CA GLN A 179 -10.21 -13.56 -24.08
C GLN A 179 -9.56 -14.83 -24.66
N ASN A 180 -8.72 -15.52 -23.90
CA ASN A 180 -8.09 -16.80 -24.26
C ASN A 180 -8.87 -17.98 -23.66
#